data_AF-A0A5C7Q8G8-F1
#
_entry.id   AF-A0A5C7Q8G8-F1
#
_cell.length_a   1.000
_cell.length_b   1.000
_cell.length_c   1.000
_cell.angle_alpha   90.00
_cell.angle_beta   90.00
_cell.angle_gamma   90.00
#
_symmetry.space_group_name_H-M   'P 1'
#
loop_
_entity.id
_entity.type
_entity.pdbx_description
1 polymer ?
#
loop_
_entity_poly.entity_id
_entity_poly.type
_entity_poly.pdbx_seq_one_letter_code
_entity_poly.pdbx_strand_id
1 'polypeptide(L)'
;MSRALIRHLRMFCQSPDATPVRHHDGILAVAGVLEDANLARLLLVDMERFGRNRGASVTNAIQRVAPAAHRLLIGGFGIALVDTLVVELDGSGAFDLVCDLGDGLGMRHQPLFCMHRKAPARSREAFLSWAGDMGRAMLERAEAVGAGQWAGVEG
;
A
#
# COMPACT_ATOMS: atom_id res chain seq x y z
N MET A 1 -16.84 -5.99 -17.66
CA MET A 1 -15.58 -6.05 -16.91
C MET A 1 -15.85 -5.55 -15.51
N SER A 2 -15.59 -6.35 -14.48
CA SER A 2 -15.75 -5.94 -13.09
C SER A 2 -14.71 -4.87 -12.76
N ARG A 3 -15.14 -3.71 -12.27
CA ARG A 3 -14.25 -2.59 -11.92
C ARG A 3 -13.75 -2.81 -10.50
N ALA A 4 -12.43 -2.76 -10.30
CA ALA A 4 -11.86 -2.88 -8.96
C ALA A 4 -12.40 -1.79 -8.02
N LEU A 5 -12.79 -2.19 -6.82
CA LEU A 5 -13.13 -1.29 -5.74
C LEU A 5 -11.83 -0.69 -5.18
N ILE A 6 -11.73 0.65 -5.17
CA ILE A 6 -10.57 1.36 -4.63
C ILE A 6 -10.96 2.05 -3.32
N ARG A 7 -10.37 1.59 -2.22
CA ARG A 7 -10.54 2.16 -0.87
C ARG A 7 -9.24 2.77 -0.40
N HIS A 8 -9.31 3.72 0.53
CA HIS A 8 -8.11 4.27 1.14
C HIS A 8 -8.33 4.65 2.60
N LEU A 9 -7.25 4.67 3.36
CA LEU A 9 -7.22 5.07 4.75
C LEU A 9 -5.87 5.74 5.05
N ARG A 10 -5.92 6.91 5.68
CA ARG A 10 -4.73 7.54 6.21
C ARG A 10 -4.47 7.03 7.61
N MET A 11 -3.21 6.80 7.90
CA MET A 11 -2.71 6.25 9.15
C MET A 11 -1.48 7.02 9.59
N PHE A 12 -1.21 7.03 10.89
CA PHE A 12 0.00 7.63 11.45
C PHE A 12 0.59 6.72 12.52
N CYS A 13 1.89 6.51 12.45
CA CYS A 13 2.65 5.82 13.49
C CYS A 13 3.65 6.81 14.10
N GLN A 14 3.56 7.05 15.41
CA GLN A 14 4.50 7.93 16.10
C GLN A 14 5.93 7.37 16.10
N SER A 15 6.06 6.04 16.19
CA SER A 15 7.32 5.30 16.13
C SER A 15 7.09 3.97 15.40
N PRO A 16 8.14 3.24 14.98
CA PRO A 16 8.02 2.01 14.19
C PRO A 16 7.08 0.96 14.80
N ASP A 17 7.13 0.80 16.13
CA ASP A 17 6.35 -0.22 16.84
C ASP A 17 5.01 0.29 17.38
N ALA A 18 4.72 1.59 17.23
CA ALA A 18 3.50 2.19 17.73
C ALA A 18 2.26 1.63 17.01
N THR A 19 1.13 1.61 17.71
CA THR A 19 -0.15 1.26 17.08
C THR A 19 -0.54 2.37 16.08
N PRO A 20 -0.91 2.03 14.83
CA PRO A 20 -1.32 3.03 13.87
C PRO A 20 -2.60 3.76 14.28
N VAL A 21 -2.55 5.08 14.28
CA VAL A 21 -3.70 5.98 14.46
C VAL A 21 -4.35 6.22 13.11
N ARG A 22 -5.67 6.13 13.01
CA ARG A 22 -6.42 6.31 11.75
C ARG A 22 -6.72 7.78 11.47
N HIS A 23 -7.06 8.09 10.22
CA HIS A 23 -7.52 9.40 9.78
C HIS A 23 -6.51 10.53 10.06
N HIS A 24 -5.23 10.17 10.10
CA HIS A 24 -4.13 11.09 10.34
C HIS A 24 -3.08 10.91 9.26
N ASP A 25 -2.51 12.01 8.80
CA ASP A 25 -1.47 12.00 7.78
C ASP A 25 -0.17 11.39 8.34
N GLY A 26 0.48 10.57 7.51
CA GLY A 26 1.76 9.93 7.79
C GLY A 26 2.00 8.79 6.81
N ILE A 27 1.03 7.90 6.72
CA ILE A 27 1.00 6.74 5.83
C ILE A 27 -0.37 6.70 5.16
N LEU A 28 -0.40 6.58 3.85
CA LEU A 28 -1.64 6.38 3.11
C LEU A 28 -1.71 4.93 2.64
N ALA A 29 -2.67 4.18 3.17
CA ALA A 29 -3.02 2.85 2.67
C ALA A 29 -4.07 2.97 1.58
N VAL A 30 -3.82 2.39 0.41
CA VAL A 30 -4.76 2.29 -0.71
C VAL A 30 -4.96 0.82 -1.05
N ALA A 31 -6.19 0.35 -0.95
CA ALA A 31 -6.55 -1.02 -1.30
C ALA A 31 -7.29 -1.05 -2.64
N GLY A 32 -6.94 -2.01 -3.49
CA GLY A 32 -7.70 -2.41 -4.66
C GLY A 32 -8.26 -3.81 -4.46
N VAL A 33 -9.56 -3.99 -4.65
CA VAL A 33 -10.23 -5.28 -4.47
C VAL A 33 -11.05 -5.62 -5.72
N LEU A 34 -10.86 -6.83 -6.23
CA LEU A 34 -11.73 -7.47 -7.22
C LEU A 34 -12.43 -8.65 -6.54
N GLU A 35 -13.64 -8.41 -6.04
CA GLU A 35 -14.42 -9.38 -5.27
C GLU A 35 -14.68 -10.66 -6.08
N ASP A 36 -15.12 -10.52 -7.33
CA ASP A 36 -15.41 -11.66 -8.22
C ASP A 36 -14.20 -12.57 -8.47
N ALA A 37 -12.98 -12.02 -8.34
CA ALA A 37 -11.73 -12.74 -8.58
C ALA A 37 -11.02 -13.14 -7.27
N ASN A 38 -11.61 -12.84 -6.11
CA ASN A 38 -10.99 -13.01 -4.80
C ASN A 38 -9.55 -12.46 -4.74
N LEU A 39 -9.33 -11.29 -5.36
CA LEU A 39 -8.01 -10.68 -5.52
C LEU A 39 -7.97 -9.34 -4.81
N ALA A 40 -6.97 -9.15 -3.94
CA ALA A 40 -6.69 -7.87 -3.30
C ALA A 40 -5.24 -7.43 -3.46
N ARG A 41 -5.06 -6.12 -3.50
CA ARG A 41 -3.75 -5.46 -3.49
C ARG A 41 -3.77 -4.31 -2.50
N LEU A 42 -2.66 -4.10 -1.82
CA LEU A 42 -2.46 -3.04 -0.85
C LEU A 42 -1.22 -2.24 -1.23
N LEU A 43 -1.40 -0.96 -1.49
CA LEU A 43 -0.32 0.02 -1.65
C LEU A 43 -0.22 0.84 -0.37
N LEU A 44 0.94 0.82 0.28
CA LEU A 44 1.26 1.62 1.45
C LEU A 44 2.19 2.74 1.03
N VAL A 45 1.72 3.97 1.09
CA VAL A 45 2.47 5.14 0.63
C VAL A 45 2.99 5.90 1.84
N ASP A 46 4.29 6.12 1.89
CA ASP A 46 4.88 7.04 2.84
C ASP A 46 4.53 8.48 2.44
N MET A 47 3.77 9.17 3.29
CA MET A 47 3.36 10.53 3.00
C MET A 47 4.48 11.56 3.18
N GLU A 48 5.69 11.15 3.61
CA GLU A 48 6.89 11.99 3.56
C GLU A 48 7.14 12.52 2.15
N ARG A 49 6.82 11.73 1.11
CA ARG A 49 6.88 12.15 -0.30
C ARG A 49 6.10 13.44 -0.58
N PHE A 50 5.04 13.69 0.21
CA PHE A 50 4.19 14.88 0.12
C PHE A 50 4.47 15.88 1.25
N GLY A 51 5.53 15.71 2.03
CA GLY A 51 5.86 16.52 3.20
C GLY A 51 4.90 16.33 4.38
N ARG A 52 4.18 15.20 4.43
CA ARG A 52 3.04 14.94 5.34
C ARG A 52 3.25 13.76 6.29
N ASN A 53 4.48 13.30 6.44
CA ASN A 53 4.85 12.35 7.50
C ASN A 53 5.89 12.97 8.44
N ARG A 54 5.63 12.90 9.74
CA ARG A 54 6.54 13.32 10.82
C ARG A 54 6.82 12.19 11.82
N GLY A 55 6.32 11.00 11.53
CA GLY A 55 6.43 9.83 12.38
C GLY A 55 7.33 8.77 11.75
N ALA A 56 7.02 7.51 11.98
CA ALA A 56 7.72 6.41 11.32
C ALA A 56 7.36 6.32 9.83
N SER A 57 8.35 5.96 9.03
CA SER A 57 8.14 5.60 7.63
C SER A 57 7.35 4.30 7.50
N VAL A 58 6.78 4.05 6.33
CA VAL A 58 6.17 2.75 6.01
C VAL A 58 7.19 1.62 6.21
N THR A 59 8.41 1.81 5.70
CA THR A 59 9.51 0.83 5.80
C THR A 59 9.71 0.33 7.22
N ASN A 60 9.78 1.24 8.18
CA ASN A 60 10.08 0.88 9.57
C ASN A 60 8.85 0.39 10.32
N ALA A 61 7.66 0.90 9.99
CA ALA A 61 6.41 0.55 10.68
C ALA A 61 5.64 -0.62 10.04
N ILE A 62 6.22 -1.32 9.05
CA ILE A 62 5.49 -2.27 8.21
C ILE A 62 4.77 -3.38 8.99
N GLN A 63 5.40 -3.88 10.07
CA GLN A 63 4.85 -4.93 10.92
C GLN A 63 3.55 -4.52 11.61
N ARG A 64 3.36 -3.21 11.83
CA ARG A 64 2.16 -2.65 12.45
C ARG A 64 1.16 -2.18 11.40
N VAL A 65 1.66 -1.57 10.33
CA VAL A 65 0.85 -0.88 9.33
C VAL A 65 0.15 -1.85 8.39
N ALA A 66 0.87 -2.82 7.81
CA ALA A 66 0.27 -3.71 6.81
C ALA A 66 -0.89 -4.54 7.37
N PRO A 67 -0.79 -5.19 8.56
CA PRO A 67 -1.92 -5.91 9.14
C PRO A 67 -3.10 -5.00 9.50
N ALA A 68 -2.82 -3.79 10.00
CA ALA A 68 -3.86 -2.83 10.36
C ALA A 68 -4.63 -2.33 9.12
N ALA A 69 -3.89 -1.91 8.07
CA ALA A 69 -4.47 -1.47 6.81
C ALA A 69 -5.27 -2.58 6.12
N HIS A 70 -4.70 -3.79 6.05
CA HIS A 70 -5.39 -4.95 5.49
C HIS A 70 -6.70 -5.25 6.22
N ARG A 71 -6.67 -5.35 7.55
CA ARG A 71 -7.88 -5.63 8.35
C ARG A 71 -9.00 -4.63 8.07
N LEU A 72 -8.67 -3.36 7.88
CA LEU A 72 -9.64 -2.28 7.72
C LEU A 72 -10.17 -2.14 6.29
N LEU A 73 -9.31 -2.34 5.31
CA LEU A 73 -9.64 -2.10 3.91
C LEU A 73 -10.02 -3.36 3.14
N ILE A 74 -9.48 -4.52 3.53
CA ILE A 74 -9.55 -5.76 2.75
C ILE A 74 -10.20 -6.91 3.55
N GLY A 75 -9.96 -7.01 4.86
CA GLY A 75 -10.37 -8.16 5.67
C GLY A 75 -11.87 -8.49 5.65
N GLY A 76 -12.73 -7.49 5.39
CA GLY A 76 -14.17 -7.70 5.22
C GLY A 76 -14.57 -8.51 3.97
N PHE A 77 -13.67 -8.67 3.00
CA PHE A 77 -13.90 -9.44 1.76
C PHE A 77 -13.47 -10.92 1.90
N GLY A 78 -12.97 -11.34 3.05
CA GLY A 78 -12.53 -12.73 3.27
C GLY A 78 -11.17 -13.09 2.64
N ILE A 79 -10.46 -12.12 2.07
CA ILE A 79 -9.11 -12.30 1.52
C ILE A 79 -8.11 -12.20 2.68
N ALA A 80 -7.18 -13.16 2.77
CA ALA A 80 -6.17 -13.16 3.82
C ALA A 80 -5.01 -12.22 3.48
N LEU A 81 -4.30 -11.75 4.51
CA LEU A 81 -3.13 -10.88 4.34
C LEU A 81 -2.01 -11.58 3.55
N VAL A 82 -1.82 -12.88 3.76
CA VAL A 82 -0.84 -13.69 3.01
C VAL A 82 -1.16 -13.79 1.52
N ASP A 83 -2.44 -13.65 1.16
CA ASP A 83 -2.93 -13.68 -0.23
C ASP A 83 -3.03 -12.26 -0.84
N THR A 84 -2.70 -11.23 -0.08
CA THR A 84 -2.73 -9.84 -0.54
C THR A 84 -1.35 -9.41 -1.01
N LEU A 85 -1.25 -8.93 -2.26
CA LEU A 85 -0.02 -8.30 -2.73
C LEU A 85 0.16 -6.95 -2.03
N VAL A 86 1.16 -6.84 -1.15
CA VAL A 86 1.49 -5.60 -0.43
C VAL A 86 2.71 -4.94 -1.06
N VAL A 87 2.59 -3.66 -1.40
CA VAL A 87 3.69 -2.85 -1.96
C VAL A 87 3.82 -1.57 -1.15
N GLU A 88 5.05 -1.23 -0.79
CA GLU A 88 5.42 0.10 -0.29
C GLU A 88 5.74 1.04 -1.46
N LEU A 89 5.31 2.30 -1.36
CA LEU A 89 5.87 3.44 -2.08
C LEU A 89 6.53 4.34 -1.03
N ASP A 90 7.86 4.36 -1.00
CA ASP A 90 8.63 5.08 0.02
C ASP A 90 8.67 6.60 -0.23
N GLY A 91 9.23 7.34 0.75
CA GLY A 91 9.35 8.81 0.68
C GLY A 91 10.19 9.32 -0.50
N SER A 92 11.09 8.47 -1.04
CA SER A 92 11.92 8.79 -2.22
C SER A 92 11.20 8.54 -3.55
N GLY A 93 10.05 7.85 -3.51
CA GLY A 93 9.29 7.44 -4.69
C GLY A 93 9.68 6.07 -5.24
N ALA A 94 10.42 5.26 -4.47
CA ALA A 94 10.76 3.90 -4.84
C ALA A 94 9.69 2.91 -4.37
N PHE A 95 9.46 1.88 -5.18
CA PHE A 95 8.49 0.83 -4.89
C PHE A 95 9.17 -0.44 -4.39
N ASP A 96 8.75 -0.97 -3.24
CA ASP A 96 9.24 -2.25 -2.72
C ASP A 96 8.09 -3.21 -2.47
N LEU A 97 8.29 -4.46 -2.85
CA LEU A 97 7.39 -5.55 -2.52
C LEU A 97 7.55 -5.88 -1.03
N VAL A 98 6.44 -6.02 -0.32
CA VAL A 98 6.42 -6.45 1.07
C VAL A 98 5.95 -7.89 1.14
N CYS A 99 6.81 -8.78 1.62
CA CYS A 99 6.53 -10.21 1.75
C CYS A 99 6.84 -10.72 3.14
N ASP A 100 6.03 -11.65 3.64
CA ASP A 100 6.44 -12.58 4.69
C ASP A 100 6.88 -13.89 4.02
N LEU A 101 8.10 -14.37 4.30
CA LEU A 101 8.59 -15.63 3.73
C LEU A 101 8.26 -16.84 4.63
N GLY A 102 7.55 -16.63 5.74
CA GLY A 102 7.16 -17.69 6.67
C GLY A 102 8.32 -18.24 7.51
N ASP A 103 9.44 -17.51 7.61
CA ASP A 103 10.61 -17.89 8.41
C ASP A 103 10.59 -17.34 9.84
N GLY A 104 9.47 -16.75 10.25
CA GLY A 104 9.28 -16.16 11.59
C GLY A 104 9.93 -14.79 11.79
N LEU A 105 10.58 -14.23 10.76
CA LEU A 105 11.16 -12.87 10.81
C LEU A 105 10.15 -11.77 10.43
N GLY A 106 8.93 -12.16 10.06
CA GLY A 106 7.86 -11.27 9.66
C GLY A 106 8.07 -10.66 8.28
N MET A 107 7.38 -9.55 8.03
CA MET A 107 7.36 -8.89 6.72
C MET A 107 8.70 -8.22 6.39
N ARG A 108 9.15 -8.34 5.14
CA ARG A 108 10.39 -7.73 4.65
C ARG A 108 10.16 -7.06 3.30
N HIS A 109 10.88 -5.98 3.08
CA HIS A 109 10.95 -5.29 1.81
C HIS A 109 11.88 -6.04 0.86
N GLN A 110 11.44 -6.20 -0.37
CA GLN A 110 12.23 -6.70 -1.49
C GLN A 110 12.07 -5.75 -2.67
N PRO A 111 13.10 -5.58 -3.52
CA PRO A 111 12.98 -4.76 -4.71
C PRO A 111 11.80 -5.22 -5.58
N LEU A 112 10.90 -4.31 -5.94
CA LEU A 112 9.80 -4.62 -6.84
C LEU A 112 10.31 -4.66 -8.28
N PHE A 113 10.26 -5.82 -8.92
CA PHE A 113 10.68 -5.99 -10.31
C PHE A 113 9.50 -5.96 -11.28
N CYS A 114 9.72 -5.40 -12.47
CA CYS A 114 8.78 -5.52 -13.57
C CYS A 114 8.64 -6.99 -14.00
N MET A 115 7.41 -7.47 -14.21
CA MET A 115 7.15 -8.87 -14.65
C MET A 115 7.94 -9.26 -15.91
N HIS A 116 8.15 -8.31 -16.82
CA HIS A 116 8.88 -8.54 -18.07
C HIS A 116 10.30 -7.92 -18.09
N ARG A 117 10.79 -7.43 -16.94
CA ARG A 117 12.12 -6.80 -16.78
C ARG A 117 12.45 -5.68 -17.78
N LYS A 118 11.44 -5.04 -18.37
CA LYS A 118 11.61 -3.94 -19.34
C LYS A 118 11.76 -2.57 -18.68
N ALA A 119 11.49 -2.48 -17.38
CA ALA A 119 11.57 -1.25 -16.61
C ALA A 119 12.53 -1.43 -15.42
N PRO A 120 13.12 -0.33 -14.91
CA PRO A 120 13.95 -0.37 -13.71
C PRO A 120 13.21 -1.01 -12.54
N ALA A 121 13.95 -1.71 -11.68
CA ALA A 121 13.41 -2.15 -10.40
C ALA A 121 12.95 -0.94 -9.57
N ARG A 122 11.98 -1.17 -8.69
CA ARG A 122 11.45 -0.17 -7.76
C ARG A 122 10.82 1.05 -8.44
N SER A 123 10.41 0.91 -9.70
CA SER A 123 9.80 1.97 -10.50
C SER A 123 8.27 1.91 -10.52
N ARG A 124 7.64 3.02 -10.91
CA ARG A 124 6.21 3.09 -11.18
C ARG A 124 5.80 2.08 -12.24
N GLU A 125 6.61 1.90 -13.27
CA GLU A 125 6.38 0.94 -14.35
C GLU A 125 6.45 -0.50 -13.85
N ALA A 126 7.37 -0.80 -12.92
CA ALA A 126 7.42 -2.11 -12.27
C ALA A 126 6.13 -2.39 -11.49
N PHE A 127 5.65 -1.43 -10.69
CA PHE A 127 4.38 -1.54 -9.98
C PHE A 127 3.20 -1.74 -10.93
N LEU A 128 3.07 -0.91 -11.96
CA LEU A 128 1.98 -1.01 -12.93
C LEU A 128 2.00 -2.33 -13.72
N SER A 129 3.17 -2.91 -13.97
CA SER A 129 3.27 -4.22 -14.63
C SER A 129 2.66 -5.36 -13.81
N TRP A 130 2.76 -5.27 -12.48
CA TRP A 130 2.12 -6.21 -11.56
C TRP A 130 0.64 -5.88 -11.34
N ALA A 131 0.35 -4.61 -11.12
CA ALA A 131 -0.93 -4.15 -10.61
C ALA A 131 -1.96 -3.79 -11.70
N GLY A 132 -1.54 -3.67 -12.97
CA GLY A 132 -2.42 -3.39 -14.11
C GLY A 132 -3.32 -2.17 -13.91
N ASP A 133 -4.55 -2.23 -14.42
CA ASP A 133 -5.52 -1.13 -14.32
C ASP A 133 -5.94 -0.82 -12.88
N MET A 134 -6.01 -1.85 -12.03
CA MET A 134 -6.24 -1.67 -10.60
C MET A 134 -5.12 -0.83 -9.97
N GLY A 135 -3.86 -1.15 -10.26
CA GLY A 135 -2.70 -0.40 -9.80
C GLY A 135 -2.70 1.04 -10.28
N ARG A 136 -3.12 1.27 -11.53
CA ARG A 136 -3.27 2.62 -12.06
C ARG A 136 -4.28 3.42 -11.24
N ALA A 137 -5.46 2.86 -10.98
CA ALA A 137 -6.48 3.51 -10.16
C ALA A 137 -6.03 3.71 -8.70
N MET A 138 -5.26 2.78 -8.13
CA MET A 138 -4.66 2.92 -6.80
C MET A 138 -3.66 4.08 -6.75
N LEU A 139 -2.79 4.22 -7.77
CA LEU A 139 -1.83 5.33 -7.85
C LEU A 139 -2.51 6.68 -8.06
N GLU A 140 -3.53 6.73 -8.92
CA GLU A 140 -4.33 7.95 -9.10
C GLU A 140 -4.97 8.38 -7.78
N ARG A 141 -5.49 7.44 -6.99
CA ARG A 141 -5.99 7.71 -5.64
C ARG A 141 -4.88 8.19 -4.71
N ALA A 142 -3.73 7.53 -4.71
CA ALA A 142 -2.60 7.88 -3.87
C ALA A 142 -2.10 9.31 -4.12
N GLU A 143 -1.91 9.68 -5.39
CA GLU A 143 -1.46 11.01 -5.78
C GLU A 143 -2.50 12.09 -5.44
N ALA A 144 -3.78 11.84 -5.69
CA ALA A 144 -4.85 12.79 -5.35
C ALA A 144 -4.90 13.06 -3.84
N VAL A 145 -4.96 12.00 -3.01
CA VAL A 145 -5.01 12.15 -1.54
C VAL A 145 -3.70 12.74 -1.00
N GLY A 146 -2.56 12.32 -1.52
CA GLY A 146 -1.24 12.84 -1.18
C GLY A 146 -1.12 14.35 -1.43
N ALA A 147 -1.63 14.82 -2.57
CA ALA A 147 -1.71 16.23 -2.93
C ALA A 147 -2.78 17.03 -2.16
N GLY A 148 -3.51 16.40 -1.22
CA GLY A 148 -4.55 17.06 -0.42
C GLY A 148 -5.89 17.20 -1.14
N GLN A 149 -6.07 16.52 -2.28
CA GLN A 149 -7.35 16.45 -2.96
C GLN A 149 -8.20 15.37 -2.29
N TRP A 150 -9.42 15.71 -1.89
CA TRP A 150 -10.35 14.77 -1.28
C TRP A 150 -10.97 13.85 -2.33
N ALA A 151 -10.22 12.81 -2.71
CA ALA A 151 -10.67 11.78 -3.63
C ALA A 151 -11.44 10.69 -2.88
N GLY A 152 -12.77 10.82 -2.81
CA GLY A 152 -13.68 9.79 -2.30
C GLY A 152 -13.76 9.68 -0.78
N VAL A 153 -14.41 8.61 -0.30
CA VAL A 153 -14.61 8.32 1.13
C VAL A 153 -13.40 7.58 1.70
N GLU A 154 -13.00 7.95 2.92
CA GLU A 154 -11.97 7.28 3.71
C GLU A 154 -12.61 6.14 4.53
N GLY A 155 -12.06 4.93 4.43
CA GLY A 155 -12.61 3.72 5.06
C GLY A 155 -13.23 2.77 4.05
#